data_AF-H9H1I7-F1
#
_entry.id   AF-H9H1I7-F1
#
_cell.length_a   1.000
_cell.length_b   1.000
_cell.length_c   1.000
_cell.angle_alpha   90.00
_cell.angle_beta   90.00
_cell.angle_gamma   90.00
#
_symmetry.space_group_name_H-M   'P 1'
#
loop_
_entity.id
_entity.type
_entity.pdbx_description
1 polymer ?
#
loop_
_entity_poly.entity_id
_entity_poly.type
_entity_poly.pdbx_seq_one_letter_code
_entity_poly.pdbx_strand_id
1 'polypeptide(L)'
;MPSPLLVCPGEIPLPSGWLWGNISYFEVLWGCVSPLLGRLGGTRSLSGVTLGEAPFSRGVSAFLWGLPAQPAPSLRLLEADSKSMRSMNGSRRNSGSSLVSSSSASSNLSHLEEDTWILWGRIVNEWDEWRKKKEKLLKELIRKGIPHHFRAIVWQLLCSATDMPVKNQYSELLKMSSPCEKLIRRDIARTYPEHEFFKGQDSLGQEVLFNVMKAYSLVDREVGYCQGSAFIVGLLLMQMPEEEAFCVFVRLMQEYRLRELFKPSMAELGLCIYQFEYMLQEQLPELNIHFRSQSFLTSMYASSWFLTLFLTTFPLPVATRVFDIFMYEGLEIVFRVGMALLQFNQAELVQLDMEGMSQYFQKVIPHQFDSCPDKLILRAFQVKYNPKKMKRLEKEYAAIKNKEMEEQIEIKRLRTENRLLKQRIETLEKVSPTTDPQNPPGGTQNLLEYPKTS
;
A
#
# COMPACT_ATOMS: atom_id res chain seq x y z
N MET A 1 -55.90 12.82 -1.05
CA MET A 1 -54.97 13.02 -2.19
C MET A 1 -55.20 14.43 -2.73
N PRO A 2 -54.19 15.29 -2.92
CA PRO A 2 -52.76 15.18 -2.58
C PRO A 2 -52.23 16.28 -1.61
N SER A 3 -51.14 15.90 -0.94
CA SER A 3 -49.95 16.63 -0.47
C SER A 3 -49.96 18.15 -0.15
N PRO A 4 -49.54 18.54 1.06
CA PRO A 4 -48.84 19.80 1.31
C PRO A 4 -47.31 19.61 1.29
N LEU A 5 -46.66 20.51 0.57
CA LEU A 5 -45.21 20.72 0.52
C LEU A 5 -44.66 21.03 1.92
N LEU A 6 -43.72 20.22 2.39
CA LEU A 6 -42.94 20.49 3.60
C LEU A 6 -41.60 21.12 3.21
N VAL A 7 -41.46 22.36 3.65
CA VAL A 7 -40.31 23.24 3.59
C VAL A 7 -39.14 22.61 4.35
N CYS A 8 -37.99 22.47 3.69
CA CYS A 8 -36.72 22.10 4.32
C CYS A 8 -36.17 23.28 5.14
N PRO A 9 -35.81 23.11 6.43
CA PRO A 9 -35.11 24.15 7.17
C PRO A 9 -33.59 23.93 7.15
N GLY A 10 -32.86 25.02 6.94
CA GLY A 10 -31.66 25.35 7.71
C GLY A 10 -30.31 24.86 7.16
N GLU A 11 -29.70 25.71 6.32
CA GLU A 11 -28.25 25.74 6.13
C GLU A 11 -27.55 26.08 7.46
N ILE A 12 -26.59 25.24 7.88
CA ILE A 12 -25.57 25.59 8.86
C ILE A 12 -24.25 25.67 8.10
N PRO A 13 -23.53 26.81 8.13
CA PRO A 13 -22.31 27.00 7.36
C PRO A 13 -21.16 26.15 7.95
N LEU A 14 -20.53 25.35 7.09
CA LEU A 14 -19.29 24.64 7.42
C LEU A 14 -18.14 25.64 7.60
N PRO A 15 -17.33 25.56 8.67
CA PRO A 15 -16.11 26.34 8.77
C PRO A 15 -15.08 25.84 7.75
N SER A 16 -14.64 26.75 6.90
CA SER A 16 -13.47 26.64 6.04
C SER A 16 -12.20 26.47 6.90
N GLY A 17 -11.60 25.29 6.84
CA GLY A 17 -10.37 25.02 7.60
C GLY A 17 -9.76 23.61 7.48
N TRP A 18 -10.28 22.74 6.63
CA TRP A 18 -9.71 21.40 6.39
C TRP A 18 -9.23 21.33 4.94
N LEU A 19 -8.07 21.91 4.67
CA LEU A 19 -7.35 21.74 3.40
C LEU A 19 -6.36 20.57 3.56
N TRP A 20 -6.68 19.48 2.85
CA TRP A 20 -5.77 18.50 2.22
C TRP A 20 -4.59 17.95 3.04
N GLY A 21 -4.64 16.65 3.37
CA GLY A 21 -3.43 15.92 3.78
C GLY A 21 -3.59 14.47 4.23
N ASN A 22 -4.70 14.08 4.87
CA ASN A 22 -4.69 12.87 5.73
C ASN A 22 -5.70 11.76 5.41
N ILE A 23 -6.12 11.59 4.15
CA ILE A 23 -7.09 10.55 3.74
C ILE A 23 -6.47 9.43 2.87
N SER A 24 -5.20 9.56 2.45
CA SER A 24 -4.65 8.66 1.42
C SER A 24 -4.37 7.22 1.92
N TYR A 25 -3.87 7.02 3.15
CA TYR A 25 -3.46 5.68 3.62
C TYR A 25 -4.64 4.75 3.93
N PHE A 26 -5.67 5.26 4.61
CA PHE A 26 -6.85 4.46 4.95
C PHE A 26 -7.70 4.15 3.70
N GLU A 27 -7.74 5.04 2.70
CA GLU A 27 -8.42 4.77 1.44
C GLU A 27 -7.70 3.78 0.54
N VAL A 28 -6.36 3.63 0.60
CA VAL A 28 -5.65 2.58 -0.18
C VAL A 28 -6.10 1.19 0.27
N LEU A 29 -6.27 1.00 1.59
CA LEU A 29 -6.76 -0.26 2.15
C LEU A 29 -8.29 -0.39 2.02
N TRP A 30 -9.06 0.69 2.21
CA TRP A 30 -10.53 0.66 2.14
C TRP A 30 -11.07 0.62 0.70
N GLY A 31 -10.42 1.30 -0.24
CA GLY A 31 -10.81 1.41 -1.65
C GLY A 31 -10.66 0.12 -2.45
N CYS A 32 -9.65 -0.70 -2.14
CA CYS A 32 -9.45 -2.02 -2.75
C CYS A 32 -10.52 -3.05 -2.33
N VAL A 33 -11.23 -2.85 -1.21
CA VAL A 33 -12.27 -3.75 -0.70
C VAL A 33 -13.67 -3.42 -1.26
N SER A 34 -13.85 -2.22 -1.81
CA SER A 34 -15.17 -1.65 -2.07
C SER A 34 -15.96 -2.14 -3.30
N PRO A 35 -15.44 -2.89 -4.30
CA PRO A 35 -16.28 -3.39 -5.39
C PRO A 35 -17.22 -4.56 -5.00
N LEU A 36 -17.04 -5.19 -3.82
CA LEU A 36 -17.81 -6.37 -3.40
C LEU A 36 -19.06 -6.07 -2.56
N LEU A 37 -19.26 -4.82 -2.14
CA LEU A 37 -20.38 -4.40 -1.26
C LEU A 37 -21.59 -3.82 -2.03
N GLY A 38 -21.79 -4.30 -3.25
CA GLY A 38 -22.93 -3.97 -4.10
C GLY A 38 -23.95 -5.09 -4.21
N ARG A 39 -24.18 -5.91 -3.17
CA ARG A 39 -25.33 -6.84 -3.05
C ARG A 39 -25.34 -7.47 -1.66
N LEU A 40 -26.51 -7.41 -1.00
CA LEU A 40 -26.89 -8.00 0.30
C LEU A 40 -27.00 -6.98 1.45
N GLY A 41 -28.09 -6.21 1.42
CA GLY A 41 -28.69 -5.66 2.64
C GLY A 41 -29.46 -6.76 3.38
N GLY A 42 -29.32 -6.79 4.71
CA GLY A 42 -30.06 -7.72 5.57
C GLY A 42 -29.55 -7.70 7.01
N THR A 43 -30.06 -6.77 7.81
CA THR A 43 -29.83 -6.66 9.27
C THR A 43 -30.43 -7.84 10.04
N ARG A 44 -29.71 -8.40 11.03
CA ARG A 44 -30.22 -8.63 12.41
C ARG A 44 -29.14 -9.15 13.37
N SER A 45 -29.23 -8.61 14.59
CA SER A 45 -28.47 -8.89 15.82
C SER A 45 -28.69 -10.31 16.34
N LEU A 46 -27.68 -10.90 16.99
CA LEU A 46 -27.81 -11.67 18.24
C LEU A 46 -26.44 -12.01 18.86
N SER A 47 -26.44 -12.01 20.19
CA SER A 47 -25.33 -12.00 21.15
C SER A 47 -24.77 -13.39 21.52
N GLY A 48 -23.44 -13.41 21.78
CA GLY A 48 -22.79 -14.13 22.89
C GLY A 48 -22.55 -15.64 22.76
N VAL A 49 -21.27 -16.05 22.68
CA VAL A 49 -20.62 -17.14 23.47
C VAL A 49 -19.09 -16.97 23.34
N THR A 50 -18.39 -16.97 24.49
CA THR A 50 -16.93 -17.02 24.64
C THR A 50 -16.43 -18.47 24.68
N LEU A 51 -15.27 -18.76 24.05
CA LEU A 51 -14.35 -19.86 24.43
C LEU A 51 -13.07 -19.85 23.57
N GLY A 52 -11.91 -19.88 24.23
CA GLY A 52 -10.69 -20.59 23.79
C GLY A 52 -9.74 -19.87 22.83
N GLU A 53 -8.67 -19.31 23.37
CA GLU A 53 -7.55 -18.69 22.65
C GLU A 53 -6.65 -19.70 21.90
N ALA A 54 -6.31 -19.36 20.65
CA ALA A 54 -5.10 -19.76 19.94
C ALA A 54 -4.77 -18.67 18.91
N PRO A 55 -3.67 -17.89 19.02
CA PRO A 55 -3.46 -16.73 18.16
C PRO A 55 -2.42 -17.04 17.10
N PHE A 56 -2.84 -17.45 15.90
CA PHE A 56 -2.12 -17.18 14.66
C PHE A 56 -3.11 -17.32 13.50
N SER A 57 -3.16 -16.33 12.61
CA SER A 57 -4.01 -16.28 11.40
C SER A 57 -5.50 -15.98 11.58
N ARG A 58 -5.82 -14.75 12.03
CA ARG A 58 -7.09 -14.05 11.70
C ARG A 58 -6.87 -12.58 11.34
N GLY A 59 -5.82 -12.29 10.57
CA GLY A 59 -5.33 -10.90 10.40
C GLY A 59 -5.88 -10.10 9.21
N VAL A 60 -6.49 -10.70 8.19
CA VAL A 60 -6.73 -9.95 6.92
C VAL A 60 -8.18 -9.87 6.49
N SER A 61 -9.07 -10.74 6.97
CA SER A 61 -10.47 -10.79 6.48
C SER A 61 -11.53 -10.28 7.48
N ALA A 62 -11.16 -9.98 8.74
CA ALA A 62 -12.13 -9.73 9.82
C ALA A 62 -12.20 -8.27 10.35
N PHE A 63 -11.42 -7.32 9.84
CA PHE A 63 -11.22 -6.01 10.49
C PHE A 63 -12.18 -4.87 10.07
N LEU A 64 -13.33 -5.13 9.42
CA LEU A 64 -14.25 -4.05 8.97
C LEU A 64 -15.61 -3.99 9.68
N TRP A 65 -15.71 -4.45 10.93
CA TRP A 65 -16.94 -4.29 11.71
C TRP A 65 -16.66 -3.89 13.16
N GLY A 66 -16.87 -2.61 13.51
CA GLY A 66 -17.13 -2.22 14.89
C GLY A 66 -16.62 -0.84 15.37
N LEU A 67 -17.45 0.19 15.16
CA LEU A 67 -17.74 1.32 16.10
C LEU A 67 -16.77 2.53 16.22
N PRO A 68 -17.28 3.71 16.69
CA PRO A 68 -16.92 5.04 16.19
C PRO A 68 -16.08 5.89 17.17
N ALA A 69 -15.40 6.91 16.65
CA ALA A 69 -14.72 7.94 17.46
C ALA A 69 -15.43 9.31 17.36
N GLN A 70 -15.74 9.89 18.52
CA GLN A 70 -16.11 11.31 18.70
C GLN A 70 -14.86 12.16 19.04
N PRO A 71 -14.88 13.49 18.88
CA PRO A 71 -13.69 14.34 18.99
C PRO A 71 -13.56 15.08 20.34
N ALA A 72 -12.33 15.45 20.72
CA ALA A 72 -12.00 16.41 21.79
C ALA A 72 -10.65 17.12 21.47
N PRO A 73 -10.26 18.22 22.14
CA PRO A 73 -10.28 19.54 21.52
C PRO A 73 -8.90 20.24 21.37
N SER A 74 -8.93 21.30 20.57
CA SER A 74 -7.85 22.21 20.17
C SER A 74 -7.17 22.97 21.32
N LEU A 75 -5.85 23.19 21.21
CA LEU A 75 -5.11 24.19 21.99
C LEU A 75 -4.45 25.22 21.06
N ARG A 76 -4.54 26.48 21.46
CA ARG A 76 -4.25 27.71 20.70
C ARG A 76 -2.75 28.08 20.61
N LEU A 77 -2.47 28.78 19.53
CA LEU A 77 -1.32 29.65 19.19
C LEU A 77 -0.67 30.41 20.37
N LEU A 78 0.64 30.64 20.24
CA LEU A 78 1.29 31.92 20.53
C LEU A 78 2.41 32.17 19.49
N GLU A 79 2.20 33.19 18.65
CA GLU A 79 3.24 33.87 17.86
C GLU A 79 4.02 34.85 18.75
N ALA A 80 5.32 35.04 18.46
CA ALA A 80 6.06 36.21 18.92
C ALA A 80 7.11 36.65 17.89
N ASP A 81 7.21 37.97 17.79
CA ASP A 81 7.68 38.81 16.70
C ASP A 81 9.20 38.87 16.39
N SER A 82 9.45 39.48 15.23
CA SER A 82 10.75 39.80 14.63
C SER A 82 11.30 41.20 15.01
N LYS A 83 12.64 41.33 14.94
CA LYS A 83 13.49 42.48 14.47
C LYS A 83 14.46 43.15 15.47
N SER A 84 15.76 42.93 15.15
CA SER A 84 16.86 43.90 14.90
C SER A 84 17.41 44.81 16.01
N MET A 85 18.73 44.74 16.25
CA MET A 85 19.70 45.82 15.88
C MET A 85 21.18 45.49 16.22
N ARG A 86 22.04 45.80 15.22
CA ARG A 86 23.41 46.39 15.27
C ARG A 86 24.58 45.61 15.92
N SER A 87 25.58 45.29 15.09
CA SER A 87 26.97 45.08 15.50
C SER A 87 27.87 46.15 14.87
N MET A 88 28.69 46.82 15.69
CA MET A 88 29.73 47.76 15.27
C MET A 88 31.09 47.06 15.26
N ASN A 89 31.87 47.36 14.23
CA ASN A 89 33.27 46.98 14.05
C ASN A 89 34.19 47.45 15.18
N GLY A 90 35.13 46.59 15.58
CA GLY A 90 36.29 46.92 16.41
C GLY A 90 37.49 46.05 16.02
N SER A 91 38.49 46.66 15.38
CA SER A 91 39.68 46.06 14.80
C SER A 91 40.71 45.62 15.84
N ARG A 92 41.38 44.47 15.61
CA ARG A 92 42.79 44.24 16.01
C ARG A 92 43.46 43.22 15.08
N ARG A 93 44.62 43.65 14.56
CA ARG A 93 45.53 43.00 13.62
C ARG A 93 46.28 41.82 14.25
N ASN A 94 46.55 40.74 13.49
CA ASN A 94 47.93 40.32 13.13
C ASN A 94 47.95 39.15 12.11
N SER A 95 48.56 39.41 10.96
CA SER A 95 49.41 38.59 10.06
C SER A 95 49.25 37.07 9.92
N GLY A 96 49.08 36.62 8.68
CA GLY A 96 49.30 35.24 8.24
C GLY A 96 48.72 34.96 6.86
N SER A 97 49.50 35.23 5.80
CA SER A 97 49.18 35.02 4.39
C SER A 97 48.80 33.57 4.05
N SER A 98 47.61 33.37 3.46
CA SER A 98 47.42 32.47 2.31
C SER A 98 46.10 32.82 1.60
N LEU A 99 46.23 33.34 0.38
CA LEU A 99 45.13 33.55 -0.55
C LEU A 99 44.65 32.19 -1.04
N VAL A 100 43.55 31.67 -0.47
CA VAL A 100 42.83 30.54 -1.03
C VAL A 100 41.86 31.07 -2.09
N SER A 101 42.20 30.78 -3.34
CA SER A 101 41.39 31.08 -4.52
C SER A 101 39.98 30.48 -4.38
N SER A 102 38.99 31.36 -4.29
CA SER A 102 37.56 31.02 -4.26
C SER A 102 37.00 30.58 -5.62
N SER A 103 37.85 30.27 -6.60
CA SER A 103 37.47 29.78 -7.94
C SER A 103 37.53 28.25 -8.08
N SER A 104 38.15 27.54 -7.13
CA SER A 104 38.39 26.08 -7.21
C SER A 104 37.17 25.21 -6.90
N ALA A 105 36.16 25.76 -6.21
CA ALA A 105 34.96 25.01 -5.83
C ALA A 105 33.97 24.87 -7.00
N SER A 106 33.94 25.84 -7.92
CA SER A 106 33.08 25.81 -9.09
C SER A 106 33.64 24.94 -10.23
N SER A 107 34.96 24.78 -10.32
CA SER A 107 35.62 23.96 -11.36
C SER A 107 35.69 22.47 -11.03
N ASN A 108 35.63 22.10 -9.75
CA ASN A 108 35.65 20.69 -9.33
C ASN A 108 34.28 20.01 -9.48
N LEU A 109 33.19 20.77 -9.46
CA LEU A 109 31.84 20.23 -9.70
C LEU A 109 31.61 19.90 -11.18
N SER A 110 32.10 20.75 -12.10
CA SER A 110 31.97 20.51 -13.53
C SER A 110 32.79 19.32 -14.02
N HIS A 111 33.98 19.06 -13.47
CA HIS A 111 34.85 17.97 -13.92
C HIS A 111 34.35 16.57 -13.54
N LEU A 112 33.66 16.42 -12.39
CA LEU A 112 33.02 15.16 -11.97
C LEU A 112 31.73 14.85 -12.74
N GLU A 113 30.99 15.90 -13.12
CA GLU A 113 29.80 15.78 -13.96
C GLU A 113 30.16 15.42 -15.41
N GLU A 114 31.25 15.98 -15.95
CA GLU A 114 31.76 15.66 -17.30
C GLU A 114 32.15 14.17 -17.40
N ASP A 115 32.85 13.62 -16.40
CA ASP A 115 33.21 12.19 -16.34
C ASP A 115 31.99 11.27 -16.20
N THR A 116 31.01 11.66 -15.37
CA THR A 116 29.78 10.89 -15.15
C THR A 116 28.88 10.92 -16.39
N TRP A 117 28.75 12.08 -17.02
CA TRP A 117 27.98 12.27 -18.24
C TRP A 117 28.55 11.47 -19.40
N ILE A 118 29.86 11.56 -19.64
CA ILE A 118 30.54 10.81 -20.71
C ILE A 118 30.39 9.30 -20.49
N LEU A 119 30.51 8.85 -19.24
CA LEU A 119 30.34 7.44 -18.89
C LEU A 119 28.91 6.95 -19.21
N TRP A 120 27.88 7.64 -18.73
CA TRP A 120 26.49 7.25 -18.98
C TRP A 120 26.09 7.39 -20.45
N GLY A 121 26.63 8.39 -21.16
CA GLY A 121 26.50 8.50 -22.61
C GLY A 121 27.06 7.28 -23.33
N ARG A 122 28.25 6.81 -22.93
CA ARG A 122 28.83 5.56 -23.46
C ARG A 122 27.96 4.34 -23.12
N ILE A 123 27.49 4.23 -21.88
CA ILE A 123 26.65 3.10 -21.44
C ILE A 123 25.38 3.00 -22.29
N VAL A 124 24.72 4.13 -22.54
CA VAL A 124 23.50 4.17 -23.36
C VAL A 124 23.78 3.83 -24.82
N ASN A 125 24.85 4.38 -25.40
CA ASN A 125 25.21 4.12 -26.80
C ASN A 125 25.68 2.67 -27.04
N GLU A 126 26.33 2.06 -26.04
CA GLU A 126 26.88 0.70 -26.11
C GLU A 126 26.07 -0.29 -25.25
N TRP A 127 24.75 -0.07 -25.12
CA TRP A 127 23.91 -0.77 -24.13
C TRP A 127 24.03 -2.29 -24.15
N ASP A 128 23.98 -2.90 -25.33
CA ASP A 128 24.07 -4.35 -25.50
C ASP A 128 25.41 -4.92 -25.02
N GLU A 129 26.51 -4.19 -25.23
CA GLU A 129 27.82 -4.58 -24.73
C GLU A 129 27.85 -4.49 -23.21
N TRP A 130 27.34 -3.39 -22.65
CA TRP A 130 27.32 -3.19 -21.21
C TRP A 130 26.46 -4.22 -20.48
N ARG A 131 25.27 -4.53 -21.02
CA ARG A 131 24.38 -5.56 -20.46
C ARG A 131 24.99 -6.96 -20.52
N LYS A 132 25.72 -7.31 -21.58
CA LYS A 132 26.29 -8.67 -21.75
C LYS A 132 27.65 -8.87 -21.09
N LYS A 133 28.54 -7.86 -21.17
CA LYS A 133 29.95 -8.00 -20.77
C LYS A 133 30.32 -7.23 -19.51
N LYS A 134 29.60 -6.16 -19.17
CA LYS A 134 29.90 -5.26 -18.04
C LYS A 134 28.77 -5.19 -17.02
N GLU A 135 27.96 -6.26 -16.93
CA GLU A 135 26.75 -6.33 -16.10
C GLU A 135 27.00 -5.94 -14.64
N LYS A 136 28.07 -6.47 -14.02
CA LYS A 136 28.41 -6.17 -12.61
C LYS A 136 28.71 -4.69 -12.40
N LEU A 137 29.44 -4.06 -13.33
CA LEU A 137 29.77 -2.65 -13.24
C LEU A 137 28.53 -1.78 -13.47
N LEU A 138 27.70 -2.14 -14.46
CA LEU A 138 26.42 -1.46 -14.71
C LEU A 138 25.53 -1.50 -13.46
N LYS A 139 25.43 -2.66 -12.81
CA LYS A 139 24.71 -2.84 -11.55
C LYS A 139 25.21 -1.89 -10.47
N GLU A 140 26.52 -1.80 -10.27
CA GLU A 140 27.12 -0.89 -9.28
C GLU A 140 26.84 0.58 -9.59
N LEU A 141 26.87 0.97 -10.88
CA LEU A 141 26.56 2.34 -11.30
C LEU A 141 25.10 2.69 -11.07
N ILE A 142 24.16 1.80 -11.37
CA ILE A 142 22.73 1.99 -11.08
C ILE A 142 22.51 2.15 -9.56
N ARG A 143 23.19 1.34 -8.74
CA ARG A 143 23.15 1.45 -7.28
C ARG A 143 23.69 2.78 -6.75
N LYS A 144 24.71 3.37 -7.41
CA LYS A 144 25.21 4.72 -7.11
C LYS A 144 24.29 5.83 -7.61
N GLY A 145 23.54 5.55 -8.67
CA GLY A 145 22.41 6.35 -9.14
C GLY A 145 22.53 6.76 -10.58
N ILE A 146 21.37 6.79 -11.23
CA ILE A 146 21.24 7.20 -12.62
C ILE A 146 21.09 8.72 -12.63
N PRO A 147 21.96 9.47 -13.35
CA PRO A 147 21.81 10.90 -13.48
C PRO A 147 20.47 11.23 -14.15
N HIS A 148 19.84 12.31 -13.71
CA HIS A 148 18.47 12.68 -14.10
C HIS A 148 18.25 12.65 -15.62
N HIS A 149 19.15 13.28 -16.38
CA HIS A 149 19.07 13.38 -17.84
C HIS A 149 19.11 12.02 -18.57
N PHE A 150 19.66 10.97 -17.94
CA PHE A 150 19.74 9.64 -18.53
C PHE A 150 18.60 8.72 -18.11
N ARG A 151 17.81 9.06 -17.08
CA ARG A 151 16.76 8.17 -16.54
C ARG A 151 15.75 7.77 -17.60
N ALA A 152 15.28 8.73 -18.40
CA ALA A 152 14.32 8.48 -19.47
C ALA A 152 14.75 7.32 -20.39
N ILE A 153 16.02 7.34 -20.80
CA ILE A 153 16.58 6.37 -21.74
C ILE A 153 16.95 5.08 -21.01
N VAL A 154 17.67 5.18 -19.88
CA VAL A 154 18.16 4.01 -19.13
C VAL A 154 16.98 3.18 -18.62
N TRP A 155 15.91 3.79 -18.13
CA TRP A 155 14.72 3.05 -17.66
C TRP A 155 14.04 2.28 -18.80
N GLN A 156 13.89 2.89 -19.98
CA GLN A 156 13.36 2.19 -21.17
C GLN A 156 14.27 1.02 -21.59
N LEU A 157 15.58 1.23 -21.57
CA LEU A 157 16.57 0.20 -21.91
C LEU A 157 16.63 -0.93 -20.87
N LEU A 158 16.38 -0.63 -19.60
CA LEU A 158 16.35 -1.62 -18.51
C LEU A 158 15.20 -2.60 -18.68
N CYS A 159 14.01 -2.11 -19.00
CA CYS A 159 12.80 -2.91 -19.18
C CYS A 159 12.51 -3.30 -20.64
N SER A 160 13.41 -2.96 -21.58
CA SER A 160 13.25 -3.22 -23.01
C SER A 160 11.93 -2.69 -23.58
N ALA A 161 11.62 -1.42 -23.28
CA ALA A 161 10.35 -0.76 -23.61
C ALA A 161 10.40 0.16 -24.83
N THR A 162 11.53 0.27 -25.55
CA THR A 162 11.69 1.21 -26.67
C THR A 162 10.74 0.92 -27.84
N ASP A 163 10.60 -0.35 -28.22
CA ASP A 163 9.89 -0.76 -29.45
C ASP A 163 8.78 -1.77 -29.14
N MET A 164 7.81 -1.36 -28.31
CA MET A 164 6.71 -2.24 -27.94
C MET A 164 5.54 -2.17 -28.92
N PRO A 165 4.96 -3.32 -29.35
CA PRO A 165 3.77 -3.33 -30.20
C PRO A 165 2.56 -2.59 -29.60
N VAL A 166 2.46 -2.56 -28.28
CA VAL A 166 1.38 -1.85 -27.56
C VAL A 166 1.47 -0.33 -27.73
N LYS A 167 2.65 0.22 -28.02
CA LYS A 167 2.84 1.65 -28.32
C LYS A 167 1.96 2.09 -29.48
N ASN A 168 1.93 1.29 -30.56
CA ASN A 168 1.11 1.55 -31.74
C ASN A 168 -0.39 1.47 -31.48
N GLN A 169 -0.81 0.88 -30.35
CA GLN A 169 -2.22 0.76 -29.96
C GLN A 169 -2.64 1.90 -29.03
N TYR A 170 -1.71 2.71 -28.52
CA TYR A 170 -1.98 3.71 -27.49
C TYR A 170 -3.05 4.71 -27.93
N SER A 171 -2.92 5.27 -29.13
CA SER A 171 -3.88 6.23 -29.70
C SER A 171 -5.29 5.66 -29.86
N GLU A 172 -5.43 4.37 -30.16
CA GLU A 172 -6.73 3.69 -30.22
C GLU A 172 -7.31 3.43 -28.83
N LEU A 173 -6.47 3.03 -27.86
CA LEU A 173 -6.88 2.84 -26.46
C LEU A 173 -7.44 4.13 -25.85
N LEU A 174 -6.89 5.30 -26.20
CA LEU A 174 -7.39 6.58 -25.70
C LEU A 174 -8.80 6.92 -26.20
N LYS A 175 -9.19 6.44 -27.39
CA LYS A 175 -10.53 6.64 -27.97
C LYS A 175 -11.60 5.75 -27.32
N MET A 176 -11.19 4.64 -26.70
CA MET A 176 -12.09 3.71 -26.02
C MET A 176 -12.53 4.26 -24.66
N SER A 177 -13.65 3.78 -24.11
CA SER A 177 -14.08 4.11 -22.75
C SER A 177 -13.62 3.06 -21.75
N SER A 178 -13.12 3.48 -20.60
CA SER A 178 -12.74 2.59 -19.49
C SER A 178 -13.75 2.63 -18.35
N PRO A 179 -14.11 1.48 -17.73
CA PRO A 179 -14.93 1.47 -16.53
C PRO A 179 -14.24 2.11 -15.31
N CYS A 180 -12.91 2.27 -15.36
CA CYS A 180 -12.10 2.79 -14.27
C CYS A 180 -11.97 4.32 -14.27
N GLU A 181 -12.47 5.04 -15.28
CA GLU A 181 -12.21 6.49 -15.46
C GLU A 181 -12.57 7.33 -14.22
N LYS A 182 -13.68 7.04 -13.55
CA LYS A 182 -14.09 7.76 -12.33
C LYS A 182 -13.10 7.56 -11.18
N LEU A 183 -12.62 6.33 -10.99
CA LEU A 183 -11.64 6.01 -9.95
C LEU A 183 -10.29 6.67 -10.27
N ILE A 184 -9.87 6.59 -11.54
CA ILE A 184 -8.64 7.21 -12.03
C ILE A 184 -8.65 8.72 -11.76
N ARG A 185 -9.72 9.43 -12.14
CA ARG A 185 -9.82 10.90 -11.93
C ARG A 185 -9.71 11.30 -10.47
N ARG A 186 -10.36 10.56 -9.57
CA ARG A 186 -10.29 10.82 -8.12
C ARG A 186 -8.85 10.72 -7.60
N ASP A 187 -8.12 9.71 -8.05
CA ASP A 187 -6.77 9.44 -7.55
C ASP A 187 -5.71 10.37 -8.17
N ILE A 188 -5.93 10.85 -9.38
CA ILE A 188 -5.05 11.83 -10.04
C ILE A 188 -5.00 13.14 -9.26
N ALA A 189 -6.12 13.63 -8.75
CA ALA A 189 -6.18 14.87 -7.98
C ALA A 189 -5.31 14.85 -6.71
N ARG A 190 -4.96 13.66 -6.20
CA ARG A 190 -4.09 13.47 -5.03
C ARG A 190 -2.71 12.90 -5.36
N THR A 191 -2.36 12.75 -6.64
CA THR A 191 -1.06 12.22 -7.08
C THR A 191 -0.10 13.38 -7.35
N TYR A 192 0.88 13.56 -6.47
CA TYR A 192 1.84 14.68 -6.49
C TYR A 192 1.19 16.08 -6.60
N PRO A 193 0.20 16.43 -5.75
CA PRO A 193 -0.59 17.65 -5.91
C PRO A 193 0.23 18.96 -5.84
N GLU A 194 1.35 18.93 -5.10
CA GLU A 194 2.25 20.08 -4.94
C GLU A 194 3.33 20.17 -6.02
N HIS A 195 3.47 19.16 -6.88
CA HIS A 195 4.50 19.16 -7.92
C HIS A 195 4.05 20.01 -9.11
N GLU A 196 4.89 20.96 -9.56
CA GLU A 196 4.56 21.95 -10.60
C GLU A 196 3.93 21.34 -11.87
N PHE A 197 4.41 20.17 -12.30
CA PHE A 197 3.85 19.48 -13.49
C PHE A 197 2.40 18.99 -13.32
N PHE A 198 1.99 18.65 -12.09
CA PHE A 198 0.66 18.08 -11.77
C PHE A 198 -0.26 19.10 -11.09
N LYS A 199 0.30 20.17 -10.53
CA LYS A 199 -0.42 21.21 -9.81
C LYS A 199 -1.38 21.96 -10.73
N GLY A 200 -2.54 22.32 -10.18
CA GLY A 200 -3.63 22.98 -10.91
C GLY A 200 -4.65 21.98 -11.44
N GLN A 201 -5.92 22.37 -11.40
CA GLN A 201 -7.00 21.54 -11.92
C GLN A 201 -6.85 21.40 -13.44
N ASP A 202 -6.98 20.17 -13.94
CA ASP A 202 -6.88 19.86 -15.37
C ASP A 202 -5.52 20.28 -15.99
N SER A 203 -4.44 20.21 -15.18
CA SER A 203 -3.08 20.44 -15.66
C SER A 203 -2.66 19.39 -16.69
N LEU A 204 -1.68 19.73 -17.54
CA LEU A 204 -1.14 18.81 -18.53
C LEU A 204 -0.67 17.50 -17.88
N GLY A 205 0.01 17.57 -16.72
CA GLY A 205 0.45 16.38 -15.99
C GLY A 205 -0.70 15.48 -15.54
N GLN A 206 -1.83 16.07 -15.10
CA GLN A 206 -3.02 15.30 -14.74
C GLN A 206 -3.69 14.65 -15.97
N GLU A 207 -3.73 15.35 -17.11
CA GLU A 207 -4.28 14.84 -18.35
C GLU A 207 -3.49 13.63 -18.87
N VAL A 208 -2.16 13.77 -19.01
CA VAL A 208 -1.32 12.68 -19.52
C VAL A 208 -1.26 11.50 -18.53
N LEU A 209 -1.33 11.76 -17.22
CA LEU A 209 -1.49 10.71 -16.21
C LEU A 209 -2.82 9.97 -16.36
N PHE A 210 -3.91 10.69 -16.62
CA PHE A 210 -5.22 10.09 -16.89
C PHE A 210 -5.17 9.20 -18.13
N ASN A 211 -4.57 9.69 -19.21
CA ASN A 211 -4.44 8.95 -20.46
C ASN A 211 -3.68 7.63 -20.28
N VAL A 212 -2.50 7.66 -19.64
CA VAL A 212 -1.71 6.45 -19.39
C VAL A 212 -2.46 5.46 -18.49
N MET A 213 -3.05 5.92 -17.38
CA MET A 213 -3.80 5.03 -16.48
C MET A 213 -5.05 4.45 -17.15
N LYS A 214 -5.76 5.25 -17.95
CA LYS A 214 -6.92 4.81 -18.72
C LYS A 214 -6.52 3.75 -19.74
N ALA A 215 -5.51 4.03 -20.57
CA ALA A 215 -5.04 3.09 -21.58
C ALA A 215 -4.59 1.77 -20.94
N TYR A 216 -3.82 1.82 -19.83
CA TYR A 216 -3.40 0.62 -19.13
C TYR A 216 -4.58 -0.21 -18.61
N SER A 217 -5.61 0.43 -18.03
CA SER A 217 -6.80 -0.27 -17.54
C SER A 217 -7.57 -1.04 -18.62
N LEU A 218 -7.38 -0.68 -19.88
CA LEU A 218 -7.95 -1.37 -21.04
C LEU A 218 -7.06 -2.50 -21.57
N VAL A 219 -5.73 -2.37 -21.41
CA VAL A 219 -4.75 -3.40 -21.76
C VAL A 219 -4.90 -4.60 -20.82
N ASP A 220 -4.98 -4.37 -19.52
CA ASP A 220 -5.15 -5.42 -18.53
C ASP A 220 -6.44 -5.23 -17.76
N ARG A 221 -7.53 -5.83 -18.25
CA ARG A 221 -8.86 -5.71 -17.63
C ARG A 221 -9.00 -6.49 -16.32
N GLU A 222 -8.14 -7.46 -16.07
CA GLU A 222 -8.16 -8.23 -14.81
C GLU A 222 -7.71 -7.35 -13.65
N VAL A 223 -6.62 -6.60 -13.86
CA VAL A 223 -6.14 -5.60 -12.90
C VAL A 223 -6.97 -4.32 -12.99
N GLY A 224 -7.20 -3.83 -14.20
CA GLY A 224 -7.83 -2.54 -14.48
C GLY A 224 -7.01 -1.40 -13.91
N TYR A 225 -7.56 -0.73 -12.89
CA TYR A 225 -6.88 0.33 -12.15
C TYR A 225 -6.72 -0.09 -10.69
N CYS A 226 -5.48 -0.14 -10.21
CA CYS A 226 -5.19 -0.30 -8.79
C CYS A 226 -4.73 1.02 -8.18
N GLN A 227 -5.32 1.39 -7.04
CA GLN A 227 -4.92 2.56 -6.28
C GLN A 227 -3.44 2.47 -5.88
N GLY A 228 -2.74 3.60 -5.99
CA GLY A 228 -1.29 3.69 -5.77
C GLY A 228 -0.44 3.58 -7.05
N SER A 229 -0.92 2.88 -8.09
CA SER A 229 -0.18 2.75 -9.36
C SER A 229 0.02 4.08 -10.10
N ALA A 230 -0.89 5.04 -9.91
CA ALA A 230 -0.77 6.39 -10.47
C ALA A 230 0.50 7.12 -9.99
N PHE A 231 1.02 6.83 -8.80
CA PHE A 231 2.28 7.44 -8.32
C PHE A 231 3.49 6.93 -9.12
N ILE A 232 3.47 5.66 -9.55
CA ILE A 232 4.51 5.07 -10.41
C ILE A 232 4.47 5.74 -11.78
N VAL A 233 3.29 5.84 -12.39
CA VAL A 233 3.12 6.50 -13.69
C VAL A 233 3.45 7.99 -13.61
N GLY A 234 3.06 8.66 -12.54
CA GLY A 234 3.41 10.06 -12.30
C GLY A 234 4.93 10.28 -12.27
N LEU A 235 5.69 9.39 -11.61
CA LEU A 235 7.15 9.45 -11.64
C LEU A 235 7.69 9.25 -13.07
N LEU A 236 7.16 8.28 -13.82
CA LEU A 236 7.59 8.03 -15.20
C LEU A 236 7.37 9.27 -16.08
N LEU A 237 6.19 9.90 -15.99
CA LEU A 237 5.83 11.10 -16.75
C LEU A 237 6.67 12.33 -16.39
N MET A 238 7.25 12.39 -15.19
CA MET A 238 8.23 13.43 -14.85
C MET A 238 9.58 13.22 -15.56
N GLN A 239 9.85 12.02 -16.09
CA GLN A 239 11.14 11.68 -16.69
C GLN A 239 11.07 11.50 -18.21
N MET A 240 9.93 11.05 -18.76
CA MET A 240 9.80 10.69 -20.17
C MET A 240 8.42 11.08 -20.73
N PRO A 241 8.26 11.15 -22.07
CA PRO A 241 6.97 11.47 -22.66
C PRO A 241 5.92 10.38 -22.44
N GLU A 242 4.67 10.73 -22.72
CA GLU A 242 3.47 9.96 -22.37
C GLU A 242 3.47 8.53 -22.91
N GLU A 243 3.79 8.34 -24.19
CA GLU A 243 3.78 7.02 -24.82
C GLU A 243 4.90 6.11 -24.29
N GLU A 244 6.08 6.66 -24.04
CA GLU A 244 7.20 5.94 -23.44
C GLU A 244 6.86 5.54 -22.00
N ALA A 245 6.26 6.45 -21.22
CA ALA A 245 5.82 6.16 -19.85
C ALA A 245 4.79 5.02 -19.82
N PHE A 246 3.84 5.02 -20.77
CA PHE A 246 2.90 3.91 -20.95
C PHE A 246 3.62 2.59 -21.24
N CYS A 247 4.57 2.57 -22.18
CA CYS A 247 5.32 1.36 -22.53
C CYS A 247 6.13 0.82 -21.33
N VAL A 248 6.85 1.70 -20.63
CA VAL A 248 7.60 1.33 -19.42
C VAL A 248 6.66 0.78 -18.36
N PHE A 249 5.50 1.41 -18.13
CA PHE A 249 4.54 0.93 -17.15
C PHE A 249 3.97 -0.45 -17.52
N VAL A 250 3.64 -0.69 -18.79
CA VAL A 250 3.21 -2.02 -19.27
C VAL A 250 4.30 -3.08 -18.99
N ARG A 251 5.58 -2.78 -19.23
CA ARG A 251 6.69 -3.69 -18.91
C ARG A 251 6.83 -3.96 -17.42
N LEU A 252 6.69 -2.92 -16.59
CA LEU A 252 6.73 -3.07 -15.14
C LEU A 252 5.64 -4.03 -14.66
N MET A 253 4.45 -3.93 -15.23
CA MET A 253 3.34 -4.82 -14.91
C MET A 253 3.63 -6.26 -15.37
N GLN A 254 4.19 -6.45 -16.56
CA GLN A 254 4.46 -7.78 -17.12
C GLN A 254 5.64 -8.51 -16.46
N GLU A 255 6.76 -7.83 -16.25
CA GLU A 255 8.06 -8.47 -15.96
C GLU A 255 8.56 -8.23 -14.52
N TYR A 256 8.02 -7.23 -13.82
CA TYR A 256 8.53 -6.81 -12.49
C TYR A 256 7.62 -7.24 -11.33
N ARG A 257 6.72 -8.20 -11.56
CA ARG A 257 5.72 -8.72 -10.59
C ARG A 257 4.72 -7.67 -10.09
N LEU A 258 4.72 -6.44 -10.62
CA LEU A 258 3.77 -5.42 -10.19
C LEU A 258 2.31 -5.79 -10.51
N ARG A 259 2.06 -6.42 -11.65
CA ARG A 259 0.72 -6.92 -11.98
C ARG A 259 0.15 -7.83 -10.91
N GLU A 260 0.95 -8.76 -10.41
CA GLU A 260 0.52 -9.72 -9.39
C GLU A 260 0.24 -9.02 -8.04
N LEU A 261 1.01 -7.99 -7.69
CA LEU A 261 0.74 -7.12 -6.52
C LEU A 261 -0.59 -6.38 -6.64
N PHE A 262 -0.97 -5.98 -7.85
CA PHE A 262 -2.16 -5.17 -8.11
C PHE A 262 -3.42 -5.96 -8.49
N LYS A 263 -3.34 -7.30 -8.56
CA LYS A 263 -4.52 -8.13 -8.78
C LYS A 263 -5.55 -7.92 -7.66
N PRO A 264 -6.86 -7.98 -7.95
CA PRO A 264 -7.91 -7.74 -6.95
C PRO A 264 -7.84 -8.61 -5.69
N SER A 265 -7.28 -9.82 -5.79
CA SER A 265 -7.13 -10.73 -4.65
C SER A 265 -6.08 -10.28 -3.63
N MET A 266 -5.17 -9.37 -4.02
CA MET A 266 -4.01 -8.91 -3.22
C MET A 266 -3.15 -10.08 -2.71
N ALA A 267 -3.18 -11.23 -3.38
CA ALA A 267 -2.51 -12.45 -2.93
C ALA A 267 -0.99 -12.26 -2.86
N GLU A 268 -0.41 -11.63 -3.89
CA GLU A 268 1.03 -11.35 -3.96
C GLU A 268 1.47 -10.31 -2.93
N LEU A 269 0.64 -9.30 -2.67
CA LEU A 269 0.90 -8.33 -1.60
C LEU A 269 0.91 -9.05 -0.24
N GLY A 270 -0.07 -9.91 0.02
CA GLY A 270 -0.12 -10.72 1.23
C GLY A 270 1.12 -11.60 1.39
N LEU A 271 1.62 -12.21 0.30
CA LEU A 271 2.88 -12.94 0.30
C LEU A 271 4.07 -12.04 0.67
N CYS A 272 4.15 -10.84 0.08
CA CYS A 272 5.24 -9.90 0.39
C CYS A 272 5.21 -9.48 1.87
N ILE A 273 4.03 -9.20 2.42
CA ILE A 273 3.85 -8.87 3.83
C ILE A 273 4.30 -10.04 4.73
N TYR A 274 3.91 -11.28 4.40
CA TYR A 274 4.32 -12.47 5.14
C TYR A 274 5.85 -12.67 5.11
N GLN A 275 6.48 -12.52 3.94
CA GLN A 275 7.93 -12.60 3.80
C GLN A 275 8.64 -11.49 4.58
N PHE A 276 8.11 -10.27 4.56
CA PHE A 276 8.69 -9.13 5.25
C PHE A 276 8.56 -9.26 6.78
N GLU A 277 7.40 -9.72 7.27
CA GLU A 277 7.21 -10.02 8.70
C GLU A 277 8.19 -11.10 9.17
N TYR A 278 8.42 -12.13 8.36
CA TYR A 278 9.41 -13.15 8.68
C TYR A 278 10.83 -12.55 8.80
N MET A 279 11.21 -11.63 7.90
CA MET A 279 12.50 -10.92 8.03
C MET A 279 12.56 -10.07 9.30
N LEU A 280 11.48 -9.37 9.65
CA LEU A 280 11.38 -8.56 10.87
C LEU A 280 11.57 -9.44 12.12
N GLN A 281 10.92 -10.61 12.16
CA GLN A 281 11.06 -11.56 13.26
C GLN A 281 12.50 -12.09 13.39
N GLU A 282 13.19 -12.35 12.28
CA GLU A 282 14.56 -12.88 12.29
C GLU A 282 15.63 -11.82 12.60
N GLN A 283 15.47 -10.61 12.07
CA GLN A 283 16.51 -9.58 12.11
C GLN A 283 16.30 -8.55 13.22
N LEU A 284 15.06 -8.32 13.65
CA LEU A 284 14.69 -7.35 14.67
C LEU A 284 13.63 -7.96 15.63
N PRO A 285 13.97 -9.04 16.35
CA PRO A 285 13.00 -9.79 17.17
C PRO A 285 12.34 -8.95 18.26
N GLU A 286 13.10 -8.06 18.92
CA GLU A 286 12.56 -7.16 19.95
C GLU A 286 11.49 -6.22 19.39
N LEU A 287 11.76 -5.64 18.21
CA LEU A 287 10.81 -4.78 17.52
C LEU A 287 9.57 -5.56 17.07
N ASN A 288 9.75 -6.79 16.59
CA ASN A 288 8.64 -7.66 16.21
C ASN A 288 7.72 -7.97 17.41
N ILE A 289 8.30 -8.29 18.57
CA ILE A 289 7.54 -8.54 19.81
C ILE A 289 6.77 -7.28 20.22
N HIS A 290 7.42 -6.12 20.19
CA HIS A 290 6.78 -4.84 20.50
C HIS A 290 5.62 -4.57 19.56
N PHE A 291 5.81 -4.64 18.24
CA PHE A 291 4.74 -4.45 17.25
C PHE A 291 3.56 -5.38 17.50
N ARG A 292 3.81 -6.66 17.82
CA ARG A 292 2.75 -7.62 18.17
C ARG A 292 2.01 -7.26 19.45
N SER A 293 2.72 -6.83 20.50
CA SER A 293 2.08 -6.37 21.75
C SER A 293 1.21 -5.14 21.55
N GLN A 294 1.57 -4.27 20.62
CA GLN A 294 0.81 -3.07 20.26
C GLN A 294 -0.26 -3.33 19.19
N SER A 295 -0.44 -4.58 18.74
CA SER A 295 -1.31 -4.95 17.62
C SER A 295 -1.00 -4.16 16.33
N PHE A 296 0.24 -3.73 16.14
CA PHE A 296 0.69 -2.96 14.99
C PHE A 296 1.13 -3.91 13.88
N LEU A 297 0.18 -4.25 13.00
CA LEU A 297 0.38 -5.25 11.96
C LEU A 297 1.31 -4.73 10.86
N THR A 298 2.16 -5.61 10.32
CA THR A 298 3.07 -5.30 9.21
C THR A 298 2.36 -4.68 8.00
N SER A 299 1.13 -5.14 7.71
CA SER A 299 0.32 -4.61 6.61
C SER A 299 -0.07 -3.14 6.79
N MET A 300 -0.10 -2.60 8.01
CA MET A 300 -0.53 -1.22 8.27
C MET A 300 0.46 -0.19 7.73
N TYR A 301 1.76 -0.48 7.78
CA TYR A 301 2.81 0.43 7.34
C TYR A 301 3.51 -0.02 6.05
N ALA A 302 3.64 -1.33 5.81
CA ALA A 302 4.43 -1.82 4.68
C ALA A 302 3.65 -1.97 3.37
N SER A 303 2.31 -1.98 3.39
CA SER A 303 1.53 -2.20 2.15
C SER A 303 1.81 -1.13 1.10
N SER A 304 1.90 0.14 1.50
CA SER A 304 2.22 1.25 0.58
C SER A 304 3.64 1.13 0.01
N TRP A 305 4.59 0.59 0.78
CA TRP A 305 5.97 0.42 0.35
C TRP A 305 6.07 -0.51 -0.86
N PHE A 306 5.32 -1.63 -0.84
CA PHE A 306 5.27 -2.58 -1.94
C PHE A 306 4.43 -2.06 -3.12
N LEU A 307 3.24 -1.53 -2.85
CA LEU A 307 2.33 -1.07 -3.90
C LEU A 307 2.82 0.17 -4.64
N THR A 308 3.58 1.04 -3.97
CA THR A 308 4.00 2.33 -4.55
C THR A 308 5.50 2.45 -4.67
N LEU A 309 6.26 1.40 -4.32
CA LEU A 309 7.73 1.41 -4.36
C LEU A 309 8.32 2.59 -3.56
N PHE A 310 7.69 2.88 -2.41
CA PHE A 310 7.96 4.02 -1.53
C PHE A 310 7.66 5.42 -2.10
N LEU A 311 7.04 5.55 -3.27
CA LEU A 311 6.73 6.87 -3.87
C LEU A 311 5.72 7.70 -3.07
N THR A 312 4.92 7.07 -2.21
CA THR A 312 4.04 7.77 -1.27
C THR A 312 4.64 7.91 0.13
N THR A 313 5.83 7.38 0.34
CA THR A 313 6.53 7.39 1.64
C THR A 313 7.65 8.42 1.65
N PHE A 314 8.45 8.50 0.59
CA PHE A 314 9.58 9.41 0.52
C PHE A 314 9.37 10.57 -0.46
N PRO A 315 10.03 11.72 -0.23
CA PRO A 315 10.22 12.73 -1.26
C PRO A 315 10.89 12.16 -2.50
N LEU A 316 10.59 12.75 -3.66
CA LEU A 316 11.04 12.28 -4.98
C LEU A 316 12.54 11.98 -5.06
N PRO A 317 13.47 12.81 -4.55
CA PRO A 317 14.90 12.51 -4.63
C PRO A 317 15.29 11.17 -4.01
N VAL A 318 14.67 10.77 -2.89
CA VAL A 318 14.94 9.49 -2.25
C VAL A 318 14.18 8.37 -2.95
N ALA A 319 12.89 8.58 -3.25
CA ALA A 319 12.06 7.56 -3.90
C ALA A 319 12.60 7.17 -5.29
N THR A 320 13.08 8.12 -6.09
CA THR A 320 13.69 7.87 -7.39
C THR A 320 14.96 7.01 -7.28
N ARG A 321 15.74 7.12 -6.20
CA ARG A 321 16.92 6.27 -5.98
C ARG A 321 16.54 4.81 -5.72
N VAL A 322 15.45 4.59 -4.97
CA VAL A 322 14.88 3.25 -4.78
C VAL A 322 14.33 2.73 -6.12
N PHE A 323 13.66 3.58 -6.89
CA PHE A 323 13.10 3.22 -8.19
C PHE A 323 14.18 2.85 -9.22
N ASP A 324 15.30 3.57 -9.29
CA ASP A 324 16.45 3.25 -10.15
C ASP A 324 16.93 1.80 -9.93
N ILE A 325 17.04 1.39 -8.66
CA ILE A 325 17.50 0.05 -8.29
C ILE A 325 16.40 -0.98 -8.54
N PHE A 326 15.15 -0.64 -8.28
CA PHE A 326 14.01 -1.50 -8.59
C PHE A 326 13.94 -1.84 -10.08
N MET A 327 14.22 -0.88 -10.96
CA MET A 327 14.28 -1.08 -12.41
C MET A 327 15.36 -2.08 -12.85
N TYR A 328 16.32 -2.43 -11.99
CA TYR A 328 17.36 -3.40 -12.30
C TYR A 328 17.26 -4.70 -11.46
N GLU A 329 16.92 -4.60 -10.18
CA GLU A 329 16.91 -5.73 -9.22
C GLU A 329 15.51 -6.21 -8.82
N GLY A 330 14.46 -5.54 -9.28
CA GLY A 330 13.07 -5.86 -8.96
C GLY A 330 12.74 -5.68 -7.48
N LEU A 331 11.75 -6.43 -6.99
CA LEU A 331 11.18 -6.25 -5.63
C LEU A 331 12.15 -6.50 -4.47
N GLU A 332 13.31 -7.13 -4.69
CA GLU A 332 14.29 -7.37 -3.61
C GLU A 332 14.70 -6.07 -2.90
N ILE A 333 14.86 -4.98 -3.65
CA ILE A 333 15.24 -3.69 -3.05
C ILE A 333 14.16 -3.17 -2.09
N VAL A 334 12.88 -3.48 -2.35
CA VAL A 334 11.78 -3.01 -1.51
C VAL A 334 11.85 -3.64 -0.12
N PHE A 335 12.13 -4.94 -0.05
CA PHE A 335 12.38 -5.64 1.22
C PHE A 335 13.59 -5.07 1.97
N ARG A 336 14.68 -4.83 1.24
CA ARG A 336 15.93 -4.32 1.81
C ARG A 336 15.77 -2.91 2.37
N VAL A 337 15.13 -2.01 1.62
CA VAL A 337 14.86 -0.64 2.06
C VAL A 337 13.90 -0.66 3.25
N GLY A 338 12.80 -1.41 3.18
CA GLY A 338 11.85 -1.52 4.30
C GLY A 338 12.52 -1.98 5.59
N MET A 339 13.39 -2.99 5.52
CA MET A 339 14.11 -3.49 6.69
C MET A 339 15.18 -2.49 7.19
N ALA A 340 15.86 -1.79 6.28
CA ALA A 340 16.80 -0.74 6.64
C ALA A 340 16.12 0.41 7.39
N LEU A 341 14.89 0.78 7.01
CA LEU A 341 14.10 1.79 7.73
C LEU A 341 13.79 1.36 9.16
N LEU A 342 13.38 0.11 9.35
CA LEU A 342 13.15 -0.43 10.68
C LEU A 342 14.44 -0.47 11.50
N GLN A 343 15.58 -0.83 10.90
CA GLN A 343 16.88 -0.82 11.57
C GLN A 343 17.34 0.57 11.98
N PHE A 344 17.09 1.60 11.16
CA PHE A 344 17.44 2.99 11.51
C PHE A 344 16.60 3.53 12.67
N ASN A 345 15.33 3.09 12.75
CA ASN A 345 14.35 3.67 13.66
C ASN A 345 13.98 2.74 14.82
N GLN A 346 14.66 1.60 14.97
CA GLN A 346 14.35 0.59 15.99
C GLN A 346 14.30 1.18 17.41
N ALA A 347 15.30 2.01 17.76
CA ALA A 347 15.43 2.59 19.08
C ALA A 347 14.25 3.51 19.44
N GLU A 348 13.69 4.23 18.47
CA GLU A 348 12.52 5.10 18.68
C GLU A 348 11.23 4.28 18.64
N LEU A 349 11.08 3.41 17.64
CA LEU A 349 9.85 2.64 17.42
C LEU A 349 9.50 1.72 18.60
N VAL A 350 10.49 1.18 19.31
CA VAL A 350 10.25 0.31 20.48
C VAL A 350 9.66 1.07 21.68
N GLN A 351 9.76 2.40 21.69
CA GLN A 351 9.26 3.25 22.78
C GLN A 351 7.85 3.77 22.52
N LEU A 352 7.33 3.62 21.29
CA LEU A 352 6.06 4.19 20.86
C LEU A 352 4.93 3.18 20.94
N ASP A 353 3.71 3.64 21.23
CA ASP A 353 2.49 2.84 21.09
C ASP A 353 2.03 2.78 19.61
N MET A 354 0.90 2.13 19.36
CA MET A 354 0.36 1.97 18.01
C MET A 354 0.15 3.31 17.27
N GLU A 355 -0.41 4.30 17.95
CA GLU A 355 -0.66 5.62 17.37
C GLU A 355 0.66 6.37 17.12
N GLY A 356 1.56 6.38 18.10
CA GLY A 356 2.88 7.00 18.01
C GLY A 356 3.70 6.42 16.86
N MET A 357 3.70 5.10 16.69
CA MET A 357 4.36 4.44 15.56
C MET A 357 3.75 4.90 14.22
N SER A 358 2.42 4.91 14.10
CA SER A 358 1.73 5.36 12.89
C SER A 358 2.11 6.80 12.51
N GLN A 359 2.11 7.71 13.49
CA GLN A 359 2.52 9.10 13.27
C GLN A 359 4.01 9.21 12.90
N TYR A 360 4.87 8.40 13.52
CA TYR A 360 6.30 8.39 13.24
C TYR A 360 6.62 7.93 11.81
N PHE A 361 5.95 6.86 11.34
CA PHE A 361 6.04 6.40 9.95
C PHE A 361 5.57 7.45 8.94
N GLN A 362 4.57 8.27 9.29
CA GLN A 362 3.97 9.26 8.40
C GLN A 362 4.69 10.60 8.38
N LYS A 363 5.26 11.04 9.51
CA LYS A 363 5.77 12.41 9.68
C LYS A 363 7.29 12.49 9.83
N VAL A 364 7.93 11.47 10.39
CA VAL A 364 9.37 11.53 10.71
C VAL A 364 10.20 10.78 9.67
N ILE A 365 9.86 9.51 9.41
CA ILE A 365 10.62 8.66 8.48
C ILE A 365 10.76 9.25 7.07
N PRO A 366 9.72 9.88 6.46
CA PRO A 366 9.82 10.44 5.11
C PRO A 366 10.97 11.42 4.92
N HIS A 367 11.25 12.24 5.94
CA HIS A 367 12.21 13.35 5.86
C HIS A 367 13.60 13.02 6.40
N GLN A 368 13.78 11.83 6.98
CA GLN A 368 15.04 11.42 7.61
C GLN A 368 16.23 11.34 6.63
N PHE A 369 15.95 11.22 5.32
CA PHE A 369 16.97 10.98 4.30
C PHE A 369 17.07 12.09 3.25
N ASP A 370 16.39 13.23 3.44
CA ASP A 370 16.32 14.32 2.45
C ASP A 370 17.70 14.87 2.10
N SER A 371 18.60 14.99 3.08
CA SER A 371 19.96 15.49 2.87
C SER A 371 20.92 14.46 2.26
N CYS A 372 20.63 13.16 2.37
CA CYS A 372 21.53 12.11 1.91
C CYS A 372 20.77 10.79 1.62
N PRO A 373 20.16 10.67 0.43
CA PRO A 373 19.46 9.44 0.01
C PRO A 373 20.37 8.20 0.03
N ASP A 374 21.66 8.37 -0.29
CA ASP A 374 22.61 7.26 -0.37
C ASP A 374 22.81 6.56 0.97
N LYS A 375 22.63 7.25 2.10
CA LYS A 375 22.70 6.64 3.44
C LYS A 375 21.69 5.49 3.59
N LEU A 376 20.47 5.69 3.08
CA LEU A 376 19.42 4.65 3.10
C LEU A 376 19.80 3.47 2.20
N ILE A 377 20.26 3.76 0.98
CA ILE A 377 20.63 2.74 0.00
C ILE A 377 21.82 1.89 0.50
N LEU A 378 22.85 2.52 1.05
CA LEU A 378 24.00 1.84 1.64
C LEU A 378 23.57 0.91 2.77
N ARG A 379 22.66 1.37 3.64
CA ARG A 379 22.11 0.52 4.70
C ARG A 379 21.28 -0.64 4.17
N ALA A 380 20.45 -0.40 3.14
CA ALA A 380 19.65 -1.43 2.49
C ALA A 380 20.51 -2.59 1.94
N PHE A 381 21.70 -2.30 1.41
CA PHE A 381 22.62 -3.36 0.95
C PHE A 381 23.35 -4.10 2.07
N GLN A 382 23.37 -3.56 3.30
CA GLN A 382 23.86 -4.28 4.49
C GLN A 382 22.79 -5.23 5.08
N VAL A 383 21.52 -5.03 4.74
CA VAL A 383 20.43 -5.93 5.16
C VAL A 383 20.67 -7.32 4.57
N LYS A 384 20.50 -8.36 5.39
CA LYS A 384 20.58 -9.73 4.91
C LYS A 384 19.29 -10.09 4.19
N TYR A 385 19.38 -10.44 2.90
CA TYR A 385 18.26 -10.97 2.13
C TYR A 385 18.67 -12.32 1.54
N ASN A 386 17.85 -13.35 1.75
CA ASN A 386 18.14 -14.72 1.32
C ASN A 386 17.10 -15.17 0.27
N PRO A 387 17.43 -15.16 -1.03
CA PRO A 387 16.49 -15.53 -2.10
C PRO A 387 15.95 -16.96 -1.97
N LYS A 388 16.78 -17.91 -1.50
CA LYS A 388 16.35 -19.30 -1.29
C LYS A 388 15.29 -19.39 -0.18
N LYS A 389 15.47 -18.59 0.88
CA LYS A 389 14.51 -18.52 1.99
C LYS A 389 13.20 -17.89 1.55
N MET A 390 13.24 -16.83 0.74
CA MET A 390 12.02 -16.19 0.19
C MET A 390 11.20 -17.16 -0.65
N LYS A 391 11.85 -17.92 -1.54
CA LYS A 391 11.17 -18.98 -2.31
C LYS A 391 10.58 -20.10 -1.45
N ARG A 392 11.19 -20.40 -0.29
CA ARG A 392 10.62 -21.36 0.67
C ARG A 392 9.37 -20.78 1.33
N LEU A 393 9.44 -19.54 1.80
CA LEU A 393 8.30 -18.83 2.42
C LEU A 393 7.13 -18.66 1.46
N GLU A 394 7.40 -18.49 0.17
CA GLU A 394 6.38 -18.47 -0.88
C GLU A 394 5.60 -19.80 -0.94
N LYS A 395 6.29 -20.94 -0.96
CA LYS A 395 5.64 -22.26 -0.94
C LYS A 395 4.85 -22.50 0.35
N GLU A 396 5.42 -22.08 1.48
CA GLU A 396 4.78 -22.19 2.79
C GLU A 396 3.48 -21.35 2.84
N TYR A 397 3.55 -20.09 2.40
CA TYR A 397 2.40 -19.21 2.33
C TYR A 397 1.32 -19.72 1.38
N ALA A 398 1.70 -20.26 0.22
CA ALA A 398 0.76 -20.89 -0.71
C ALA A 398 0.04 -22.10 -0.07
N ALA A 399 0.76 -22.94 0.68
CA ALA A 399 0.16 -24.05 1.41
C ALA A 399 -0.82 -23.59 2.49
N ILE A 400 -0.47 -22.53 3.24
CA ILE A 400 -1.36 -21.91 4.23
C ILE A 400 -2.64 -21.41 3.55
N LYS A 401 -2.52 -20.70 2.42
CA LYS A 401 -3.69 -20.16 1.70
C LYS A 401 -4.57 -21.22 1.06
N ASN A 402 -3.98 -22.30 0.54
CA ASN A 402 -4.76 -23.43 0.03
C ASN A 402 -5.57 -24.10 1.15
N LYS A 403 -4.94 -24.33 2.31
CA LYS A 403 -5.63 -24.90 3.48
C LYS A 403 -6.74 -23.98 3.98
N GLU A 404 -6.49 -22.69 4.12
CA GLU A 404 -7.53 -21.70 4.50
C GLU A 404 -8.71 -21.71 3.52
N MET A 405 -8.43 -21.84 2.22
CA MET A 405 -9.48 -21.90 1.19
C MET A 405 -10.31 -23.18 1.29
N GLU A 406 -9.67 -24.33 1.49
CA GLU A 406 -10.35 -25.62 1.72
C GLU A 406 -11.25 -25.56 2.96
N GLU A 407 -10.73 -25.03 4.08
CA GLU A 407 -11.50 -24.82 5.30
C GLU A 407 -12.70 -23.89 5.08
N GLN A 408 -12.55 -22.81 4.30
CA GLN A 408 -13.66 -21.92 3.96
C GLN A 408 -14.73 -22.61 3.10
N ILE A 409 -14.33 -23.46 2.15
CA ILE A 409 -15.25 -24.23 1.33
C ILE A 409 -16.06 -25.18 2.20
N GLU A 410 -15.39 -25.89 3.12
CA GLU A 410 -16.05 -26.83 4.03
C GLU A 410 -16.98 -26.10 5.01
N ILE A 411 -16.57 -24.96 5.57
CA ILE A 411 -17.43 -24.12 6.42
C ILE A 411 -18.68 -23.67 5.66
N LYS A 412 -18.57 -23.27 4.38
CA LYS A 412 -19.72 -22.87 3.56
C LYS A 412 -20.66 -24.05 3.28
N ARG A 413 -20.12 -25.24 3.02
CA ARG A 413 -20.87 -26.48 2.85
C ARG A 413 -21.66 -26.81 4.12
N LEU A 414 -20.98 -26.88 5.27
CA LEU A 414 -21.59 -27.18 6.56
C LEU A 414 -22.65 -26.14 6.96
N ARG A 415 -22.45 -24.85 6.65
CA ARG A 415 -23.46 -23.80 6.87
C ARG A 415 -24.71 -24.02 6.02
N THR A 416 -24.55 -24.43 4.77
CA THR A 416 -25.67 -24.71 3.86
C THR A 416 -26.45 -25.93 4.33
N GLU A 417 -25.75 -26.99 4.70
CA GLU A 417 -26.36 -28.21 5.24
C GLU A 417 -27.11 -27.94 6.56
N ASN A 418 -26.49 -27.22 7.50
CA ASN A 418 -27.15 -26.81 8.73
C ASN A 418 -28.40 -25.97 8.48
N ARG A 419 -28.40 -25.09 7.46
CA ARG A 419 -29.60 -24.33 7.08
C ARG A 419 -30.72 -25.23 6.58
N LEU A 420 -30.40 -26.22 5.75
CA LEU A 420 -31.38 -27.19 5.22
C LEU A 420 -31.94 -28.09 6.32
N LEU A 421 -31.10 -28.56 7.24
CA LEU A 421 -31.52 -29.37 8.38
C LEU A 421 -32.48 -28.59 9.30
N LYS A 422 -32.18 -27.32 9.58
CA LYS A 422 -33.10 -26.45 10.35
C LYS A 422 -34.46 -26.29 9.68
N GLN A 423 -34.50 -26.11 8.35
CA GLN A 423 -35.77 -26.03 7.60
C GLN A 423 -36.56 -27.34 7.66
N ARG A 424 -35.88 -28.49 7.60
CA ARG A 424 -36.53 -29.80 7.74
C ARG A 424 -37.12 -29.98 9.13
N ILE A 425 -36.39 -29.63 10.18
CA ILE A 425 -36.87 -29.67 11.56
C ILE A 425 -38.13 -28.81 11.70
N GLU A 426 -38.09 -27.56 11.24
CA GLU A 426 -39.25 -26.66 11.29
C GLU A 426 -40.47 -27.19 10.51
N THR A 427 -40.23 -27.91 9.41
CA THR A 427 -41.31 -28.54 8.62
C THR A 427 -41.90 -29.72 9.37
N LEU A 428 -41.06 -30.57 9.98
CA LEU A 428 -41.51 -31.72 10.76
C LEU A 428 -42.25 -31.30 12.04
N GLU A 429 -41.83 -30.22 12.69
CA GLU A 429 -42.52 -29.63 13.84
C GLU A 429 -43.93 -29.12 13.46
N LYS A 430 -44.10 -28.59 12.25
CA LYS A 430 -45.43 -28.17 11.74
C LYS A 430 -46.32 -29.33 11.33
N VAL A 431 -45.73 -30.46 10.94
CA VAL A 431 -46.47 -31.67 10.50
C VAL A 431 -46.78 -32.61 11.67
N SER A 432 -46.11 -32.45 12.82
CA SER A 432 -46.42 -33.21 14.04
C SER A 432 -47.64 -32.59 14.73
N PRO A 433 -48.83 -33.22 14.73
CA PRO A 433 -49.94 -32.71 15.50
C PRO A 433 -49.62 -32.88 16.98
N THR A 434 -49.92 -31.87 17.78
CA THR A 434 -49.94 -31.93 19.24
C THR A 434 -50.73 -33.15 19.71
N THR A 435 -50.03 -34.23 20.07
CA THR A 435 -50.58 -35.23 20.98
C THR A 435 -50.66 -34.56 22.36
N ASP A 436 -51.81 -33.97 22.67
CA ASP A 436 -52.17 -33.53 24.02
C ASP A 436 -52.08 -34.72 24.99
N PRO A 437 -51.30 -34.65 26.09
CA PRO A 437 -51.41 -35.58 27.19
C PRO A 437 -52.51 -35.09 28.15
N GLN A 438 -53.77 -35.31 27.81
CA GLN A 438 -54.88 -35.23 28.78
C GLN A 438 -55.66 -36.53 28.83
N ASN A 439 -55.28 -37.42 29.75
CA ASN A 439 -56.20 -38.17 30.61
C ASN A 439 -55.44 -39.01 31.65
N PRO A 440 -55.55 -38.72 32.96
CA PRO A 440 -55.29 -39.70 34.00
C PRO A 440 -56.56 -40.56 34.21
N PRO A 441 -56.47 -41.87 34.49
CA PRO A 441 -57.63 -42.64 34.90
C PRO A 441 -57.94 -42.30 36.36
N GLY A 442 -59.01 -41.53 36.58
CA GLY A 442 -59.63 -41.36 37.88
C GLY A 442 -60.37 -42.63 38.29
N GLY A 443 -60.06 -43.13 39.48
CA GLY A 443 -60.63 -44.37 40.01
C GLY A 443 -62.10 -44.25 40.40
N THR A 444 -62.79 -45.38 40.26
CA THR A 444 -63.99 -45.72 41.02
C THR A 444 -63.85 -47.16 41.49
N GLN A 445 -63.60 -47.33 42.79
CA GLN A 445 -63.85 -48.59 43.48
C GLN A 445 -65.37 -48.81 43.55
N ASN A 446 -65.87 -49.95 43.07
CA ASN A 446 -66.51 -50.96 43.92
C ASN A 446 -67.19 -52.10 43.15
N LEU A 447 -67.05 -53.29 43.73
CA LEU A 447 -67.91 -54.50 43.64
C LEU A 447 -67.98 -55.26 42.30
N LEU A 448 -67.33 -56.43 42.26
CA LEU A 448 -68.01 -57.74 42.17
C LEU A 448 -67.00 -58.92 42.30
N GLU A 449 -67.18 -59.66 43.39
CA GLU A 449 -67.03 -61.12 43.60
C GLU A 449 -65.94 -61.91 42.86
N TYR A 450 -65.03 -62.50 43.65
CA TYR A 450 -64.41 -63.79 43.32
C TYR A 450 -65.23 -64.93 43.94
N PRO A 451 -65.49 -66.03 43.22
CA PRO A 451 -65.95 -67.26 43.84
C PRO A 451 -64.79 -67.94 44.57
N LYS A 452 -65.07 -68.39 45.80
CA LYS A 452 -64.19 -69.24 46.61
C LYS A 452 -64.02 -70.61 45.95
N THR A 453 -62.79 -71.10 45.89
CA THR A 453 -62.53 -72.54 45.94
C THR A 453 -61.91 -72.89 47.28
N SER A 454 -62.63 -73.80 47.96
CA SER A 454 -62.28 -74.62 49.14
C SER A 454 -62.24 -73.96 50.51
#